data_AF-A0A1M8A792-F1
#
_entry.id   AF-A0A1M8A792-F1
#
_cell.length_a   1.000
_cell.length_b   1.000
_cell.length_c   1.000
_cell.angle_alpha   90.00
_cell.angle_beta   90.00
_cell.angle_gamma   90.00
#
_symmetry.space_group_name_H-M   'P 1'
#
loop_
_entity.id
_entity.type
_entity.pdbx_description
1 polymer ?
#
loop_
_entity_poly.entity_id
_entity_poly.type
_entity_poly.pdbx_seq_one_letter_code
_entity_poly.pdbx_strand_id
1 'polypeptide(L)'
;MVDVSSNKKRKTEKQTGSFSDTLASLHTAKEHEIIDPTTTWARPELSCIDPNNDSIGMRMKLMPVFQQIDVEECQLPHAPPAIRMYGSTMGNPVLVHVHGFLPYFFVHAPRGFTQATCGDFKNYLNTTFGAGSVFDISLESKKNLMQYTGPENIAFIKITVADLRYLPRIRDTYANY
;
A
#
# COMPACT_ATOMS: atom_id res chain seq x y z
N MET A 1 -53.75 -61.78 -3.90
CA MET A 1 -53.35 -61.61 -2.49
C MET A 1 -52.38 -60.43 -2.46
N VAL A 2 -52.78 -59.41 -1.72
CA VAL A 2 -52.18 -58.06 -1.67
C VAL A 2 -50.98 -58.08 -0.71
N ASP A 3 -49.85 -57.49 -1.09
CA ASP A 3 -48.84 -56.90 -0.18
C ASP A 3 -47.82 -56.09 -1.00
N VAL A 4 -48.12 -54.83 -1.31
CA VAL A 4 -47.67 -53.59 -0.63
C VAL A 4 -46.15 -53.39 -0.65
N SER A 5 -45.77 -52.47 -1.53
CA SER A 5 -44.42 -51.95 -1.76
C SER A 5 -43.77 -51.43 -0.49
N SER A 6 -42.56 -51.92 -0.21
CA SER A 6 -41.67 -51.45 0.85
C SER A 6 -41.10 -50.08 0.49
N ASN A 7 -41.74 -49.02 1.01
CA ASN A 7 -41.30 -47.65 0.80
C ASN A 7 -40.11 -47.35 1.72
N LYS A 8 -38.89 -47.33 1.15
CA LYS A 8 -37.63 -47.08 1.84
C LYS A 8 -37.55 -45.59 2.22
N LYS A 9 -38.10 -45.22 3.38
CA LYS A 9 -37.95 -43.86 3.93
C LYS A 9 -36.46 -43.56 4.13
N ARG A 10 -35.94 -42.59 3.36
CA ARG A 10 -34.61 -42.01 3.59
C ARG A 10 -34.55 -41.48 5.02
N LYS A 11 -33.53 -41.92 5.76
CA LYS A 11 -33.22 -41.44 7.10
C LYS A 11 -32.69 -40.02 6.96
N THR A 12 -33.54 -39.02 7.13
CA THR A 12 -33.12 -37.63 7.24
C THR A 12 -32.37 -37.50 8.57
N GLU A 13 -31.05 -37.37 8.51
CA GLU A 13 -30.25 -36.95 9.66
C GLU A 13 -30.86 -35.66 10.19
N LYS A 14 -31.37 -35.70 11.44
CA LYS A 14 -31.82 -34.50 12.14
C LYS A 14 -30.61 -33.58 12.22
N GLN A 15 -30.65 -32.46 11.50
CA GLN A 15 -29.72 -31.36 11.71
C GLN A 15 -29.73 -31.04 13.21
N THR A 16 -28.61 -31.32 13.86
CA THR A 16 -28.38 -30.99 15.26
C THR A 16 -28.29 -29.47 15.38
N GLY A 17 -29.29 -28.89 16.02
CA GLY A 17 -29.41 -27.46 16.32
C GLY A 17 -30.54 -26.80 15.52
N SER A 18 -31.75 -26.78 16.08
CA SER A 18 -32.79 -25.87 15.58
C SER A 18 -32.34 -24.44 15.89
N PHE A 19 -32.57 -23.51 14.98
CA PHE A 19 -32.32 -22.07 15.21
C PHE A 19 -32.97 -21.58 16.51
N SER A 20 -34.13 -22.15 16.86
CA SER A 20 -34.83 -21.87 18.11
C SER A 20 -34.06 -22.32 19.35
N ASP A 21 -33.30 -23.42 19.29
CA ASP A 21 -32.47 -23.89 20.39
C ASP A 21 -31.24 -22.98 20.57
N THR A 22 -30.68 -22.49 19.45
CA THR A 22 -29.59 -21.51 19.47
C THR A 22 -30.04 -20.17 20.07
N LEU A 23 -31.24 -19.70 19.68
CA LEU A 23 -31.86 -18.49 20.24
C LEU A 23 -32.19 -18.64 21.73
N ALA A 24 -32.76 -19.78 22.14
CA ALA A 24 -33.03 -20.06 23.54
C ALA A 24 -31.74 -20.08 24.37
N SER A 25 -30.66 -20.66 23.83
CA SER A 25 -29.36 -20.66 24.49
C SER A 25 -28.76 -19.25 24.62
N LEU A 26 -28.93 -18.38 23.61
CA LEU A 26 -28.48 -16.99 23.65
C LEU A 26 -29.29 -16.14 24.64
N HIS A 27 -30.59 -16.41 24.81
CA HIS A 27 -31.45 -15.72 25.77
C HIS A 27 -31.18 -16.18 27.22
N THR A 28 -30.65 -17.40 27.40
CA THR A 28 -30.30 -17.95 28.72
C THR A 28 -28.85 -17.62 29.12
N ALA A 29 -27.97 -17.36 28.15
CA ALA A 29 -26.71 -16.70 28.40
C ALA A 29 -27.03 -15.34 29.02
N LYS A 30 -26.69 -15.17 30.30
CA LYS A 30 -26.90 -13.94 31.07
C LYS A 30 -26.57 -12.73 30.21
N GLU A 31 -27.33 -11.66 30.41
CA GLU A 31 -26.87 -10.30 30.16
C GLU A 31 -25.53 -10.13 30.89
N HIS A 32 -24.44 -10.53 30.24
CA HIS A 32 -23.14 -10.02 30.58
C HIS A 32 -23.30 -8.51 30.44
N GLU A 33 -22.89 -7.76 31.47
CA GLU A 33 -22.67 -6.32 31.33
C GLU A 33 -22.10 -6.08 29.94
N ILE A 34 -22.56 -5.04 29.24
CA ILE A 34 -22.01 -4.67 27.94
C ILE A 34 -20.55 -4.29 28.20
N ILE A 35 -19.67 -5.29 28.26
CA ILE A 35 -18.23 -5.12 28.38
C ILE A 35 -17.87 -4.56 27.02
N ASP A 36 -17.41 -3.31 27.02
CA ASP A 36 -16.96 -2.65 25.80
C ASP A 36 -16.03 -3.64 25.05
N PRO A 37 -16.36 -4.04 23.81
CA PRO A 37 -15.55 -4.98 23.05
C PRO A 37 -14.10 -4.52 22.94
N THR A 38 -13.86 -3.21 22.99
CA THR A 38 -12.53 -2.60 23.02
C THR A 38 -11.70 -3.04 24.24
N THR A 39 -12.35 -3.26 25.38
CA THR A 39 -11.71 -3.73 26.63
C THR A 39 -11.49 -5.24 26.63
N THR A 40 -12.40 -6.00 26.02
CA THR A 40 -12.35 -7.48 26.01
C THR A 40 -11.28 -8.03 25.06
N TRP A 41 -11.06 -7.36 23.92
CA TRP A 41 -10.11 -7.78 22.88
C TRP A 41 -9.04 -6.73 22.60
N ALA A 42 -8.61 -6.02 23.64
CA ALA A 42 -7.48 -5.10 23.55
C ALA A 42 -6.20 -5.85 23.13
N ARG A 43 -5.38 -5.20 22.31
CA ARG A 43 -4.06 -5.72 21.96
C ARG A 43 -3.11 -5.56 23.16
N PRO A 44 -2.05 -6.39 23.27
CA PRO A 44 -1.07 -6.27 24.34
C PRO A 44 -0.48 -4.86 24.42
N GLU A 45 -0.16 -4.41 25.64
CA GLU A 45 0.48 -3.11 25.83
C GLU A 45 1.91 -3.10 25.26
N LEU A 46 2.29 -1.94 24.72
CA LEU A 46 3.64 -1.71 24.20
C LEU A 46 4.61 -1.44 25.37
N SER A 47 5.77 -2.08 25.34
CA SER A 47 6.88 -1.65 26.20
C SER A 47 7.34 -0.24 25.79
N CYS A 48 7.74 0.58 26.75
CA CYS A 48 8.31 1.91 26.50
C CYS A 48 9.40 1.84 25.42
N ILE A 49 9.26 2.65 24.37
CA ILE A 49 10.20 2.75 23.24
C ILE A 49 11.01 4.02 23.45
N ASP A 50 12.34 3.90 23.51
CA ASP A 50 13.24 5.06 23.52
C ASP A 50 13.88 5.23 22.13
N PRO A 51 13.49 6.25 21.35
CA PRO A 51 14.00 6.46 19.99
C PRO A 51 15.55 6.59 19.90
N ASN A 52 16.21 7.04 20.96
CA ASN A 52 17.65 7.31 20.94
C ASN A 52 18.48 6.12 21.40
N ASN A 53 17.96 5.31 22.33
CA ASN A 53 18.68 4.17 22.89
C ASN A 53 18.35 2.84 22.19
N ASP A 54 17.18 2.71 21.55
CA ASP A 54 16.76 1.46 20.91
C ASP A 54 17.17 1.34 19.43
N SER A 55 17.86 2.34 18.87
CA SER A 55 18.12 2.45 17.43
C SER A 55 19.44 1.84 16.95
N ILE A 56 20.47 1.73 17.80
CA ILE A 56 21.84 1.42 17.34
C ILE A 56 22.49 0.37 18.24
N GLY A 57 22.47 -0.88 17.78
CA GLY A 57 23.36 -1.93 18.27
C GLY A 57 22.93 -2.60 19.58
N MET A 58 22.75 -3.92 19.52
CA MET A 58 22.73 -4.80 20.70
C MET A 58 21.44 -4.81 21.53
N ARG A 59 20.28 -4.78 20.86
CA ARG A 59 19.07 -5.48 21.31
C ARG A 59 18.23 -5.80 20.08
N MET A 60 18.21 -7.07 19.71
CA MET A 60 17.38 -7.66 18.66
C MET A 60 15.89 -7.68 19.05
N LYS A 61 15.41 -6.57 19.64
CA LYS A 61 14.04 -6.39 20.16
C LYS A 61 13.34 -5.17 19.55
N LEU A 62 14.08 -4.16 19.05
CA LEU A 62 13.48 -2.88 18.61
C LEU A 62 14.11 -2.24 17.36
N MET A 63 14.92 -2.95 16.57
CA MET A 63 14.91 -2.62 15.13
C MET A 63 13.49 -3.02 14.67
N PRO A 64 12.62 -2.09 14.22
CA PRO A 64 11.21 -2.40 14.01
C PRO A 64 11.10 -3.15 12.69
N VAL A 65 11.55 -4.41 12.69
CA VAL A 65 11.12 -5.37 11.72
C VAL A 65 9.65 -5.57 12.03
N PHE A 66 8.81 -4.95 11.22
CA PHE A 66 7.38 -5.10 11.25
C PHE A 66 6.95 -5.68 9.92
N GLN A 67 5.93 -6.52 9.96
CA GLN A 67 5.30 -7.01 8.76
C GLN A 67 4.30 -5.95 8.30
N GLN A 68 4.58 -5.36 7.14
CA GLN A 68 3.63 -4.48 6.46
C GLN A 68 2.42 -5.31 5.98
N ILE A 69 1.23 -4.77 6.21
CA ILE A 69 -0.05 -5.34 5.78
C ILE A 69 -0.72 -4.47 4.72
N ASP A 70 -0.54 -3.14 4.81
CA ASP A 70 -1.12 -2.19 3.87
C ASP A 70 -0.20 -0.98 3.67
N VAL A 71 -0.32 -0.34 2.50
CA VAL A 71 0.43 0.86 2.13
C VAL A 71 -0.51 1.85 1.50
N GLU A 72 -0.48 3.07 2.01
CA GLU A 72 -1.30 4.19 1.53
C GLU A 72 -0.42 5.36 1.12
N GLU A 73 -0.72 5.95 -0.03
CA GLU A 73 -0.15 7.23 -0.44
C GLU A 73 -0.84 8.36 0.30
N CYS A 74 -0.09 9.11 1.10
CA CYS A 74 -0.60 10.25 1.83
C CYS A 74 -0.21 11.54 1.11
N GLN A 75 -1.22 12.25 0.62
CA GLN A 75 -1.03 13.59 0.07
C GLN A 75 -1.75 14.63 0.93
N LEU A 76 -0.95 15.47 1.59
CA LEU A 76 -1.45 16.58 2.40
C LEU A 76 -1.30 17.90 1.62
N PRO A 77 -2.26 18.84 1.73
CA PRO A 77 -2.08 20.17 1.14
C PRO A 77 -0.80 20.82 1.67
N HIS A 78 0.04 21.32 0.77
CA HIS A 78 1.29 22.02 1.09
C HIS A 78 2.37 21.17 1.79
N ALA A 79 2.25 19.84 1.77
CA ALA A 79 3.30 18.93 2.23
C ALA A 79 3.86 18.12 1.06
N PRO A 80 5.13 17.68 1.13
CA PRO A 80 5.66 16.71 0.18
C PRO A 80 4.93 15.37 0.33
N PRO A 81 4.85 14.58 -0.76
CA PRO A 81 4.21 13.28 -0.72
C PRO A 81 4.89 12.36 0.30
N ALA A 82 4.07 11.62 1.04
CA ALA A 82 4.52 10.66 2.03
C ALA A 82 3.82 9.32 1.83
N ILE A 83 4.48 8.24 2.25
CA ILE A 83 3.90 6.90 2.22
C ILE A 83 3.60 6.50 3.65
N ARG A 84 2.37 6.08 3.92
CA ARG A 84 1.96 5.48 5.20
C ARG A 84 1.98 3.98 5.05
N MET A 85 2.80 3.32 5.86
CA MET A 85 2.84 1.87 5.92
C MET A 85 2.17 1.42 7.21
N TYR A 86 1.13 0.60 7.07
CA TYR A 86 0.46 -0.03 8.17
C TYR A 86 0.98 -1.45 8.32
N GLY A 87 1.14 -1.90 9.55
CA GLY A 87 1.59 -3.26 9.80
C GLY A 87 1.47 -3.67 11.24
N SER A 88 2.05 -4.82 11.54
CA SER A 88 2.17 -5.34 12.89
C SER A 88 3.60 -5.75 13.15
N THR A 89 4.09 -5.45 14.34
CA THR A 89 5.27 -6.14 14.87
C THR A 89 4.80 -7.36 15.67
N MET A 90 5.40 -7.66 16.81
CA MET A 90 5.05 -8.70 17.79
C MET A 90 3.61 -8.57 18.38
N GLY A 91 2.58 -8.50 17.52
CA GLY A 91 1.17 -8.34 17.88
C GLY A 91 0.66 -6.90 17.99
N ASN A 92 1.56 -5.91 17.90
CA ASN A 92 1.22 -4.49 18.06
C ASN A 92 1.12 -3.78 16.70
N PRO A 93 0.08 -2.96 16.47
CA PRO A 93 -0.09 -2.21 15.23
C PRO A 93 0.96 -1.12 15.16
N VAL A 94 1.56 -0.95 13.98
CA VAL A 94 2.57 0.05 13.68
C VAL A 94 2.11 0.87 12.49
N LEU A 95 2.23 2.19 12.61
CA LEU A 95 2.11 3.14 11.51
C LEU A 95 3.48 3.78 11.28
N VAL A 96 4.02 3.59 10.09
CA VAL A 96 5.29 4.21 9.67
C VAL A 96 5.01 5.27 8.61
N HIS A 97 5.53 6.48 8.85
CA HIS A 97 5.53 7.56 7.87
C HIS A 97 6.88 7.59 7.16
N VAL A 98 6.87 7.30 5.86
CA VAL A 98 8.04 7.35 4.99
C VAL A 98 8.02 8.66 4.20
N HIS A 99 9.09 9.44 4.34
CA HIS A 99 9.26 10.75 3.70
C HIS A 99 10.47 10.74 2.75
N GLY A 100 10.53 11.71 1.85
CA GLY A 100 11.66 11.89 0.93
C GLY A 100 11.61 11.01 -0.32
N PHE A 101 10.46 10.42 -0.63
CA PHE A 101 10.22 9.69 -1.87
C PHE A 101 9.34 10.51 -2.81
N LEU A 102 9.92 10.97 -3.91
CA LEU A 102 9.20 11.75 -4.93
C LEU A 102 8.83 10.85 -6.13
N PRO A 103 7.61 10.99 -6.67
CA PRO A 103 7.20 10.22 -7.85
C PRO A 103 8.04 10.58 -9.07
N TYR A 104 8.38 9.58 -9.88
CA TYR A 104 9.11 9.78 -11.13
C TYR A 104 8.62 8.82 -12.22
N PHE A 105 8.87 9.19 -13.47
CA PHE A 105 8.64 8.33 -14.63
C PHE A 105 9.73 8.53 -15.68
N PHE A 106 9.79 7.62 -16.66
CA PHE A 106 10.77 7.64 -17.73
C PHE A 106 10.09 7.88 -19.08
N VAL A 107 10.73 8.69 -19.92
CA VAL A 107 10.36 8.88 -21.33
C VAL A 107 11.59 8.68 -22.20
N HIS A 108 11.40 8.27 -23.45
CA HIS A 108 12.51 8.15 -24.40
C HIS A 108 13.14 9.52 -24.64
N ALA A 109 14.47 9.59 -24.57
CA ALA A 109 15.18 10.80 -24.92
C ALA A 109 15.14 11.00 -26.45
N PRO A 110 14.71 12.17 -26.95
CA PRO A 110 14.78 12.48 -28.37
C PRO A 110 16.25 12.56 -28.81
N ARG A 111 16.49 12.34 -30.12
CA ARG A 111 17.85 12.43 -30.67
C ARG A 111 18.43 13.81 -30.43
N GLY A 112 19.66 13.87 -29.90
CA GLY A 112 20.33 15.13 -29.58
C GLY A 112 19.97 15.72 -28.22
N PHE A 113 19.12 15.06 -27.41
CA PHE A 113 18.92 15.45 -26.02
C PHE A 113 20.19 15.19 -25.21
N THR A 114 20.66 16.19 -24.47
CA THR A 114 21.89 16.11 -23.68
C THR A 114 21.63 16.50 -22.23
N GLN A 115 22.60 16.23 -21.36
CA GLN A 115 22.51 16.63 -19.95
C GLN A 115 22.39 18.16 -19.78
N ALA A 116 22.95 18.95 -20.71
CA ALA A 116 22.86 20.41 -20.69
C ALA A 116 21.41 20.91 -20.89
N THR A 117 20.61 20.20 -21.70
CA THR A 117 19.22 20.57 -21.98
C THR A 117 18.23 20.20 -20.86
N CYS A 118 18.66 19.43 -19.85
CA CYS A 118 17.79 19.03 -18.73
C CYS A 118 17.27 20.24 -17.94
N GLY A 119 18.11 21.26 -17.73
CA GLY A 119 17.73 22.47 -17.00
C GLY A 119 16.63 23.26 -17.72
N ASP A 120 16.82 23.51 -19.02
CA ASP A 120 15.85 24.22 -19.85
C ASP A 120 14.53 23.46 -19.95
N PHE A 121 14.61 22.13 -20.09
CA PHE A 121 13.43 21.28 -20.15
C PHE A 121 12.64 21.28 -18.83
N LYS A 122 13.35 21.26 -17.68
CA LYS A 122 12.73 21.43 -16.35
C LYS A 122 12.01 22.77 -16.22
N ASN A 123 12.65 23.85 -16.68
CA ASN A 123 12.08 25.19 -16.65
C ASN A 123 10.82 25.28 -17.54
N TYR A 124 10.86 24.67 -18.72
CA TYR A 124 9.72 24.58 -19.63
C TYR A 124 8.52 23.86 -18.97
N LEU A 125 8.75 22.69 -18.34
CA LEU A 125 7.68 21.96 -17.65
C LEU A 125 7.11 22.73 -16.46
N ASN A 126 7.97 23.37 -15.67
CA ASN A 126 7.52 24.22 -14.56
C ASN A 126 6.76 25.46 -15.05
N THR A 127 7.06 25.99 -16.23
CA THR A 127 6.28 27.09 -16.83
C THR A 127 4.92 26.60 -17.33
N THR A 128 4.85 25.39 -17.86
CA THR A 128 3.64 24.83 -18.49
C THR A 128 2.63 24.30 -17.46
N PHE A 129 3.10 23.58 -16.44
CA PHE A 129 2.24 22.87 -15.48
C PHE A 129 2.09 23.60 -14.13
N GLY A 130 2.91 24.63 -13.90
CA GLY A 130 2.93 25.42 -12.67
C GLY A 130 4.31 25.38 -11.99
N ALA A 131 4.68 26.50 -11.37
CA ALA A 131 5.97 26.62 -10.71
C ALA A 131 6.14 25.54 -9.64
N GLY A 132 7.25 24.78 -9.71
CA GLY A 132 7.56 23.70 -8.77
C GLY A 132 6.83 22.38 -9.04
N SER A 133 6.23 22.18 -10.22
CA SER A 133 5.63 20.89 -10.60
C SER A 133 6.68 19.78 -10.73
N VAL A 134 7.84 20.11 -11.31
CA VAL A 134 8.94 19.18 -11.56
C VAL A 134 10.10 19.49 -10.61
N PHE A 135 10.48 18.49 -9.83
CA PHE A 135 11.57 18.57 -8.87
C PHE A 135 12.93 18.43 -9.56
N ASP A 136 13.10 17.44 -10.43
CA ASP A 136 14.36 17.18 -11.10
C ASP A 136 14.18 16.45 -12.44
N ILE A 137 15.16 16.63 -13.33
CA ILE A 137 15.24 15.91 -14.61
C ILE A 137 16.67 15.40 -14.81
N SER A 138 16.81 14.09 -15.01
CA SER A 138 18.10 13.46 -15.28
C SER A 138 18.05 12.59 -16.54
N LEU A 139 19.18 12.48 -17.23
CA LEU A 139 19.36 11.56 -18.34
C LEU A 139 19.95 10.24 -17.81
N GLU A 140 19.26 9.12 -18.05
CA GLU A 140 19.68 7.79 -17.61
C GLU A 140 19.76 6.82 -18.79
N SER A 141 20.76 5.95 -18.77
CA SER A 141 20.94 4.90 -19.78
C SER A 141 20.24 3.62 -19.30
N LYS A 142 19.17 3.19 -19.98
CA LYS A 142 18.34 2.03 -19.60
C LYS A 142 17.92 1.19 -20.82
N LYS A 143 17.23 0.08 -20.58
CA LYS A 143 16.63 -0.77 -21.62
C LYS A 143 15.13 -0.82 -21.49
N ASN A 144 14.45 -0.95 -22.63
CA ASN A 144 13.06 -1.36 -22.64
C ASN A 144 12.97 -2.84 -22.22
N LEU A 145 11.93 -3.17 -21.45
CA LEU A 145 11.60 -4.55 -21.10
C LEU A 145 10.96 -5.30 -22.28
N MET A 146 10.20 -4.59 -23.11
CA MET A 146 9.49 -5.18 -24.25
C MET A 146 10.41 -5.30 -25.46
N GLN A 147 10.51 -6.51 -25.99
CA GLN A 147 11.33 -6.91 -27.14
C GLN A 147 12.84 -6.74 -26.93
N TYR A 148 13.60 -7.69 -27.45
CA TYR A 148 15.06 -7.59 -27.43
C TYR A 148 15.53 -6.70 -28.57
N THR A 149 16.03 -5.50 -28.23
CA THR A 149 16.55 -4.52 -29.20
C THR A 149 18.08 -4.56 -29.30
N GLY A 150 18.74 -5.49 -28.59
CA GLY A 150 20.19 -5.63 -28.56
C GLY A 150 20.83 -5.45 -27.18
N PRO A 151 22.17 -5.53 -27.11
CA PRO A 151 22.91 -5.42 -25.86
C PRO A 151 23.07 -3.97 -25.38
N GLU A 152 22.85 -2.99 -26.25
CA GLU A 152 23.07 -1.57 -25.95
C GLU A 152 21.93 -0.97 -25.10
N ASN A 153 22.28 0.02 -24.30
CA ASN A 153 21.33 0.81 -23.53
C ASN A 153 20.92 2.05 -24.33
N ILE A 154 19.67 2.45 -24.18
CA ILE A 154 19.10 3.64 -24.82
C ILE A 154 18.99 4.75 -23.77
N ALA A 155 19.10 6.00 -24.20
CA ALA A 155 18.92 7.15 -23.32
C ALA A 155 17.42 7.36 -22.99
N PHE A 156 17.12 7.47 -21.71
CA PHE A 156 15.82 7.81 -21.15
C PHE A 156 15.94 9.06 -20.31
N ILE A 157 14.93 9.92 -20.37
CA ILE A 157 14.80 11.07 -19.49
C ILE A 157 13.98 10.61 -18.28
N LYS A 158 14.56 10.71 -17.09
CA LYS A 158 13.87 10.55 -15.82
C LYS A 158 13.32 11.90 -15.40
N ILE A 159 12.01 11.99 -15.24
CA ILE A 159 11.33 13.19 -14.77
C ILE A 159 10.84 12.90 -13.36
N THR A 160 11.38 13.62 -12.38
CA THR A 160 10.98 13.54 -10.97
C THR A 160 10.03 14.68 -10.66
N VAL A 161 8.82 14.35 -10.24
CA VAL A 161 7.71 15.28 -10.01
C VAL A 161 7.63 15.60 -8.52
N ALA A 162 7.32 16.84 -8.17
CA ALA A 162 7.27 17.28 -6.77
C ALA A 162 6.05 16.72 -6.01
N ASP A 163 4.98 16.37 -6.71
CA ASP A 163 3.68 15.99 -6.14
C ASP A 163 2.98 14.95 -7.03
N LEU A 164 2.32 13.95 -6.43
CA LEU A 164 1.59 12.90 -7.16
C LEU A 164 0.48 13.44 -8.05
N ARG A 165 -0.11 14.60 -7.72
CA ARG A 165 -1.20 15.22 -8.49
C ARG A 165 -0.75 15.69 -9.87
N TYR A 166 0.52 16.06 -10.02
CA TYR A 166 1.07 16.50 -11.30
C TYR A 166 1.52 15.31 -12.17
N LEU A 167 1.83 14.16 -11.58
CA LEU A 167 2.31 12.98 -12.28
C LEU A 167 1.42 12.59 -13.47
N PRO A 168 0.10 12.30 -13.32
CA PRO A 168 -0.73 11.89 -14.44
C PRO A 168 -0.81 13.00 -15.50
N ARG A 169 -0.96 14.26 -15.09
CA ARG A 169 -1.05 15.40 -16.01
C ARG A 169 0.18 15.54 -16.90
N ILE A 170 1.37 15.46 -16.32
CA ILE A 170 2.62 15.57 -17.08
C ILE A 170 2.82 14.32 -17.94
N ARG A 171 2.63 13.12 -17.37
CA ARG A 171 2.81 11.85 -18.09
C ARG A 171 1.89 11.75 -19.31
N ASP A 172 0.63 12.13 -19.18
CA ASP A 172 -0.37 11.96 -20.23
C ASP A 172 -0.06 12.85 -21.46
N THR A 173 0.73 13.92 -21.31
CA THR A 173 1.22 14.69 -22.47
C THR A 173 2.21 13.93 -23.35
N TYR A 174 2.86 12.90 -22.80
CA TYR A 174 3.78 12.03 -23.52
C TYR A 174 3.15 10.69 -23.93
N ALA A 175 1.97 10.36 -23.40
CA ALA A 175 1.27 9.11 -23.71
C ALA A 175 0.31 9.23 -24.90
N ASN A 176 -0.09 10.44 -25.29
CA ASN A 176 -1.05 10.70 -26.37
C ASN A 176 -0.41 10.94 -27.75
N TYR A 177 0.85 10.50 -27.93
CA TYR A 177 1.54 10.49 -29.22
C TYR A 177 1.89 9.06 -29.63
#